data_AF-A0A7C5CGC2-F1
#
_entry.id   AF-A0A7C5CGC2-F1
#
_cell.length_a   1.000
_cell.length_b   1.000
_cell.length_c   1.000
_cell.angle_alpha   90.00
_cell.angle_beta   90.00
_cell.angle_gamma   90.00
#
_symmetry.space_group_name_H-M   'P 1'
#
loop_
_entity.id
_entity.type
_entity.pdbx_description
1 polymer ?
#
loop_
_entity_poly.entity_id
_entity_poly.type
_entity_poly.pdbx_seq_one_letter_code
_entity_poly.pdbx_strand_id
1 'polypeptide(L)'
;MKFIFITISLWIAYFLAKFLSKDKGYSVPIRDQNHTKIATFGGKKIYHQMNIEQIYRGDVQSLIVAIDSPSNASFVIRKKSWIERLLLKFNLIKLIETGNARFDKLIYIASDESSLHKQLKLHETQTAILDFIEQVFHYPCKSIEIINENHTFYLKFNLKKGLYPKKIDMDIFTQDVVSHLFHLKKQLQLNNIENHEESKNYQKFQSLRFWIWFSAIFSFTLALLLFYSVYPFVIDEGKLFLYSLYMSLLVALYGFGYFFKKSRESSLRFSVSSRYFLGFLFSSFLTLMVLIKAINVYLDTNQAKIIVAVVDKKEKRADPSRYYLLLASTKLNDIEKVRVHSKFYNDTKIGDIIQMKVHNGAFGIRWVSNVRK
;
A
#
# COMPACT_ATOMS: atom_id res chain seq x y z
N MET A 1 20.43 12.24 20.88
CA MET A 1 20.01 11.06 20.07
C MET A 1 18.55 10.66 20.31
N LYS A 2 18.08 10.49 21.56
CA LYS A 2 16.63 10.29 21.86
C LYS A 2 15.71 11.34 21.20
N PHE A 3 16.17 12.58 21.13
CA PHE A 3 15.44 13.70 20.51
C PHE A 3 15.23 13.55 18.99
N ILE A 4 16.21 12.97 18.27
CA ILE A 4 16.15 12.71 16.82
C ILE A 4 15.12 11.62 16.52
N PHE A 5 15.03 10.61 17.39
CA PHE A 5 14.04 9.54 17.27
C PHE A 5 12.62 10.06 17.45
N ILE A 6 12.40 10.92 18.45
CA ILE A 6 11.10 11.56 18.68
C ILE A 6 10.73 12.44 17.48
N THR A 7 11.68 13.18 16.92
CA THR A 7 11.41 14.01 15.73
C THR A 7 11.13 13.19 14.49
N ILE A 8 11.85 12.10 14.20
CA ILE A 8 11.57 11.23 13.05
C ILE A 8 10.21 10.54 13.20
N SER A 9 9.88 10.03 14.40
CA SER A 9 8.57 9.43 14.67
C SER A 9 7.44 10.45 14.53
N LEU A 10 7.62 11.68 15.02
CA LEU A 10 6.67 12.78 14.84
C LEU A 10 6.56 13.21 13.38
N TRP A 11 7.65 13.18 12.61
CA TRP A 11 7.66 13.53 11.20
C TRP A 11 6.96 12.46 10.35
N ILE A 12 7.18 11.18 10.65
CA ILE A 12 6.46 10.06 10.04
C ILE A 12 4.97 10.12 10.43
N ALA A 13 4.64 10.38 11.70
CA ALA A 13 3.26 10.57 12.15
C ALA A 13 2.59 11.77 11.46
N TYR A 14 3.30 12.89 11.30
CA TYR A 14 2.83 14.07 10.57
C TYR A 14 2.63 13.78 9.08
N PHE A 15 3.57 13.10 8.43
CA PHE A 15 3.46 12.74 7.01
C PHE A 15 2.32 11.74 6.78
N LEU A 16 2.13 10.79 7.69
CA LEU A 16 1.00 9.87 7.70
C LEU A 16 -0.31 10.59 7.97
N ALA A 17 -0.38 11.52 8.93
CA ALA A 17 -1.58 12.33 9.16
C ALA A 17 -1.93 13.17 7.92
N LYS A 18 -0.92 13.73 7.23
CA LYS A 18 -1.07 14.48 5.98
C LYS A 18 -1.43 13.61 4.77
N PHE A 19 -0.97 12.36 4.75
CA PHE A 19 -1.32 11.37 3.73
C PHE A 19 -2.75 10.84 3.93
N LEU A 20 -3.11 10.54 5.18
CA LEU A 20 -4.47 10.17 5.60
C LEU A 20 -5.46 11.33 5.42
N SER A 21 -5.02 12.59 5.54
CA SER A 21 -5.85 13.76 5.22
C SER A 21 -5.95 14.01 3.71
N LYS A 22 -5.02 13.51 2.90
CA LYS A 22 -5.03 13.66 1.43
C LYS A 22 -6.05 12.74 0.75
N ASP A 23 -6.45 11.65 1.40
CA ASP A 23 -7.50 10.73 0.90
C ASP A 23 -8.91 11.13 1.36
N LYS A 24 -9.05 12.23 2.12
CA LYS A 24 -10.35 12.86 2.36
C LYS A 24 -10.60 13.92 1.30
N GLY A 25 -10.96 13.47 0.10
CA GLY A 25 -11.78 14.30 -0.77
C GLY A 25 -13.13 14.53 -0.07
N TYR A 26 -13.21 15.56 0.79
CA TYR A 26 -14.49 16.02 1.30
C TYR A 26 -15.23 16.70 0.16
N SER A 27 -16.15 15.97 -0.48
CA SER A 27 -17.21 16.57 -1.27
C SER A 27 -18.28 17.10 -0.31
N VAL A 28 -18.21 18.39 0.04
CA VAL A 28 -19.35 19.07 0.66
C VAL A 28 -20.48 19.10 -0.39
N PRO A 29 -21.67 18.52 -0.14
CA PRO A 29 -22.80 18.73 -1.03
C PRO A 29 -23.22 20.20 -0.90
N ILE A 30 -23.04 20.97 -1.97
CA ILE A 30 -23.62 22.32 -2.06
C ILE A 30 -24.87 22.14 -2.89
N ARG A 31 -26.01 22.26 -2.21
CA ARG A 31 -27.33 22.25 -2.80
C ARG A 31 -27.52 23.60 -3.49
N ASP A 32 -27.32 23.63 -4.80
CA ASP A 32 -27.74 24.78 -5.60
C ASP A 32 -28.51 24.25 -6.82
N GLN A 33 -29.69 24.81 -7.05
CA GLN A 33 -30.68 24.31 -8.00
C GLN A 33 -30.34 24.62 -9.46
N ASN A 34 -29.14 25.13 -9.74
CA ASN A 34 -28.68 25.48 -11.08
C ASN A 34 -27.36 24.79 -11.42
N HIS A 35 -27.45 23.92 -12.43
CA HIS A 35 -26.39 23.16 -13.09
C HIS A 35 -24.97 23.76 -12.98
N THR A 36 -24.17 23.30 -12.01
CA THR A 36 -22.73 23.56 -12.00
C THR A 36 -21.93 22.26 -12.09
N LYS A 37 -21.20 22.12 -13.19
CA LYS A 37 -20.24 21.03 -13.45
C LYS A 37 -19.05 21.18 -12.52
N ILE A 38 -18.80 20.19 -11.66
CA ILE A 38 -17.65 20.18 -10.75
C ILE A 38 -16.59 19.24 -11.33
N ALA A 39 -15.42 19.78 -11.64
CA ALA A 39 -14.23 19.00 -11.91
C ALA A 39 -13.34 19.00 -10.66
N THR A 40 -13.10 17.82 -10.08
CA THR A 40 -12.24 17.69 -8.90
C THR A 40 -10.84 17.25 -9.35
N PHE A 41 -9.83 18.08 -9.13
CA PHE A 41 -8.44 17.80 -9.50
C PHE A 41 -7.57 17.64 -8.24
N GLY A 42 -7.01 16.45 -8.04
CA GLY A 42 -6.06 16.20 -6.94
C GLY A 42 -6.62 16.37 -5.52
N GLY A 43 -7.92 16.15 -5.31
CA GLY A 43 -8.57 16.28 -4.00
C GLY A 43 -9.00 17.71 -3.63
N LYS A 44 -8.83 18.70 -4.51
CA LYS A 44 -9.43 20.04 -4.37
C LYS A 44 -10.49 20.26 -5.46
N LYS A 45 -11.64 20.82 -5.07
CA LYS A 45 -12.72 21.23 -5.99
C LYS A 45 -12.22 22.40 -6.84
N ILE A 46 -12.29 22.28 -8.16
CA ILE A 46 -12.07 23.40 -9.07
C ILE A 46 -13.43 23.80 -9.63
N TYR A 47 -13.82 25.05 -9.35
CA TYR A 47 -14.99 25.68 -9.94
C TYR A 47 -14.61 26.20 -11.33
N HIS A 48 -15.53 26.08 -12.29
CA HIS A 48 -15.33 26.22 -13.74
C HIS A 48 -14.98 27.64 -14.24
N GLN A 49 -14.30 28.47 -13.43
CA GLN A 49 -13.86 29.81 -13.80
C GLN A 49 -12.39 30.12 -13.48
N MET A 50 -11.64 29.20 -12.89
CA MET A 50 -10.20 29.42 -12.72
C MET A 50 -9.41 28.83 -13.88
N ASN A 51 -8.65 29.69 -14.54
CA ASN A 51 -7.71 29.36 -15.60
C ASN A 51 -6.79 28.21 -15.14
N ILE A 52 -7.05 26.99 -15.62
CA ILE A 52 -6.41 25.73 -15.18
C ILE A 52 -4.87 25.83 -15.32
N GLU A 53 -4.39 26.67 -16.24
CA GLU A 53 -2.98 26.93 -16.48
C GLU A 53 -2.23 27.52 -15.28
N GLN A 54 -2.89 28.29 -14.39
CA GLN A 54 -2.20 28.98 -13.30
C GLN A 54 -2.03 28.14 -12.03
N ILE A 55 -2.73 27.01 -11.87
CA ILE A 55 -2.85 26.35 -10.56
C ILE A 55 -1.84 25.20 -10.35
N TYR A 56 -1.27 24.58 -11.40
CA TYR A 56 -0.46 23.37 -11.21
C TYR A 56 0.85 23.32 -12.01
N ARG A 57 1.97 23.33 -11.27
CA ARG A 57 3.30 22.90 -11.75
C ARG A 57 3.54 21.38 -11.62
N GLY A 58 2.52 20.60 -11.29
CA GLY A 58 2.62 19.15 -11.04
C GLY A 58 1.92 18.31 -12.11
N ASP A 59 2.37 17.07 -12.30
CA ASP A 59 1.74 16.12 -13.21
C ASP A 59 0.32 15.77 -12.77
N VAL A 60 -0.67 16.08 -13.61
CA VAL A 60 -2.06 15.67 -13.40
C VAL A 60 -2.16 14.16 -13.57
N GLN A 61 -2.49 13.45 -12.50
CA GLN A 61 -2.59 11.98 -12.51
C GLN A 61 -3.99 11.48 -12.89
N SER A 62 -5.03 12.30 -12.65
CA SER A 62 -6.41 11.91 -12.92
C SER A 62 -7.33 13.10 -13.18
N LEU A 63 -8.32 12.91 -14.06
CA LEU A 63 -9.46 13.79 -14.28
C LEU A 63 -10.72 13.15 -13.67
N ILE A 64 -11.55 13.95 -13.00
CA ILE A 64 -12.81 13.47 -12.42
C ILE A 64 -13.94 14.37 -12.89
N VAL A 65 -14.96 13.77 -13.51
CA VAL A 65 -16.20 14.42 -13.91
C VAL A 65 -17.32 13.85 -13.06
N ALA A 66 -17.98 14.67 -12.25
CA ALA A 66 -19.01 14.23 -11.31
C ALA A 66 -20.37 14.86 -11.61
N ILE A 67 -21.43 14.06 -11.44
CA ILE A 67 -22.83 14.49 -11.44
C ILE A 67 -23.54 13.94 -10.21
N ASP A 68 -24.62 14.59 -9.78
CA ASP A 68 -25.41 14.10 -8.65
C ASP A 68 -26.02 12.74 -8.97
N SER A 69 -26.17 11.89 -7.95
CA SER A 69 -26.79 10.58 -8.03
C SER A 69 -27.89 10.47 -6.98
N PRO A 70 -29.11 10.09 -7.36
CA PRO A 70 -30.19 9.87 -6.40
C PRO A 70 -30.02 8.55 -5.63
N SER A 71 -29.11 7.67 -6.05
CA SER A 71 -28.87 6.38 -5.42
C SER A 71 -27.75 6.42 -4.41
N ASN A 72 -27.91 5.64 -3.33
CA ASN A 72 -26.84 5.40 -2.35
C ASN A 72 -26.02 4.16 -2.70
N ALA A 73 -26.37 3.43 -3.76
CA ALA A 73 -25.69 2.22 -4.16
C ALA A 73 -24.21 2.50 -4.43
N SER A 74 -23.32 1.87 -3.67
CA SER A 74 -21.88 2.01 -3.92
C SER A 74 -21.45 1.00 -4.97
N PHE A 75 -20.89 1.50 -6.07
CA PHE A 75 -20.33 0.62 -7.09
C PHE A 75 -19.17 1.24 -7.85
N VAL A 76 -18.33 0.37 -8.40
CA VAL A 76 -17.25 0.71 -9.31
C VAL A 76 -17.35 -0.20 -10.54
N ILE A 77 -17.50 0.40 -11.72
CA ILE A 77 -17.46 -0.28 -13.01
C ILE A 77 -16.22 0.20 -13.75
N ARG A 78 -15.38 -0.73 -14.22
CA ARG A 78 -14.21 -0.41 -15.04
C ARG A 78 -13.80 -1.56 -15.92
N LYS A 79 -12.85 -1.33 -16.83
CA LYS A 79 -12.21 -2.41 -17.58
C LYS A 79 -11.45 -3.35 -16.64
N LYS A 80 -11.58 -4.64 -16.88
CA LYS A 80 -10.88 -5.70 -16.15
C LYS A 80 -9.39 -5.66 -16.45
N SER A 81 -8.58 -5.55 -15.40
CA SER A 81 -7.12 -5.62 -15.46
C SER A 81 -6.64 -7.04 -15.75
N TRP A 82 -5.40 -7.19 -16.21
CA TRP A 82 -4.80 -8.50 -16.45
C TRP A 82 -4.67 -9.31 -15.14
N ILE A 83 -4.40 -8.65 -14.01
CA ILE A 83 -4.30 -9.29 -12.69
C ILE A 83 -5.65 -9.91 -12.31
N GLU A 84 -6.76 -9.19 -12.52
CA GLU A 84 -8.09 -9.72 -12.23
C GLU A 84 -8.47 -10.89 -13.11
N ARG A 85 -8.06 -10.89 -14.39
CA ARG A 85 -8.25 -12.04 -15.27
C ARG A 85 -7.51 -13.26 -14.74
N LEU A 86 -6.29 -13.07 -14.26
CA LEU A 86 -5.50 -14.12 -13.64
C LEU A 86 -6.18 -14.63 -12.37
N LEU A 87 -6.63 -13.74 -11.49
CA LEU A 87 -7.35 -14.10 -10.27
C LEU A 87 -8.64 -14.87 -10.53
N LEU A 88 -9.43 -14.45 -11.53
CA LEU A 88 -10.62 -15.20 -11.97
C LEU A 88 -10.28 -16.59 -12.46
N LYS A 89 -9.22 -16.73 -13.26
CA LYS A 89 -8.78 -18.03 -13.79
C LYS A 89 -8.49 -19.04 -12.67
N PHE A 90 -8.01 -18.56 -11.53
CA PHE A 90 -7.75 -19.37 -10.34
C PHE A 90 -8.93 -19.42 -9.34
N ASN A 91 -10.12 -18.95 -9.74
CA ASN A 91 -11.30 -18.81 -8.87
C ASN A 91 -11.01 -18.04 -7.56
N LEU A 92 -10.06 -17.10 -7.62
CA LEU A 92 -9.63 -16.32 -6.46
C LEU A 92 -10.57 -15.15 -6.15
N ILE A 93 -11.32 -14.69 -7.15
CA ILE A 93 -12.36 -13.67 -6.99
C ILE A 93 -13.65 -14.17 -7.61
N LYS A 94 -14.77 -13.90 -6.95
CA LYS A 94 -16.10 -14.07 -7.54
C LYS A 94 -16.54 -12.72 -8.07
N LEU A 95 -16.73 -12.62 -9.38
CA LEU A 95 -17.33 -11.43 -9.98
C LEU A 95 -18.82 -11.65 -10.21
N ILE A 96 -19.52 -10.54 -10.37
CA ILE A 96 -20.90 -10.54 -10.83
C ILE A 96 -20.86 -10.98 -12.29
N GLU A 97 -21.43 -12.14 -12.57
CA GLU A 97 -21.65 -12.64 -13.92
C GLU A 97 -23.00 -12.12 -14.41
N THR A 98 -22.96 -11.42 -15.54
CA THR A 98 -24.15 -10.83 -16.16
C THR A 98 -24.83 -11.77 -17.16
N GLY A 99 -24.12 -12.83 -17.57
CA GLY A 99 -24.58 -13.81 -18.57
C GLY A 99 -24.16 -13.44 -20.00
N ASN A 100 -23.56 -12.26 -20.21
CA ASN A 100 -23.03 -11.83 -21.49
C ASN A 100 -21.52 -12.03 -21.53
N ALA A 101 -21.06 -12.99 -22.34
CA ALA A 101 -19.65 -13.37 -22.41
C ALA A 101 -18.72 -12.21 -22.81
N ARG A 102 -19.16 -11.30 -23.70
CA ARG A 102 -18.35 -10.13 -24.09
C ARG A 102 -18.22 -9.16 -22.92
N PHE A 103 -19.35 -8.87 -22.26
CA PHE A 103 -19.39 -7.98 -21.10
C PHE A 103 -18.55 -8.54 -19.94
N ASP A 104 -18.79 -9.79 -19.55
CA ASP A 104 -18.12 -10.45 -18.42
C ASP A 104 -16.62 -10.64 -18.67
N LYS A 105 -16.17 -10.74 -19.93
CA LYS A 105 -14.74 -10.79 -20.28
C LYS A 105 -14.04 -9.43 -20.11
N LEU A 106 -14.73 -8.34 -20.42
CA LEU A 106 -14.13 -7.01 -20.52
C LEU A 106 -14.30 -6.16 -19.27
N ILE A 107 -15.44 -6.28 -18.59
CA ILE A 107 -15.84 -5.38 -17.51
C ILE A 107 -15.61 -6.04 -16.14
N TYR A 108 -15.16 -5.22 -15.20
CA TYR A 108 -15.07 -5.53 -13.78
C TYR A 108 -16.08 -4.67 -13.05
N ILE A 109 -16.92 -5.32 -12.24
CA ILE A 109 -17.94 -4.66 -11.42
C ILE A 109 -17.69 -5.02 -9.96
N ALA A 110 -17.56 -3.98 -9.16
CA ALA A 110 -17.42 -4.03 -7.72
C ALA A 110 -18.65 -3.38 -7.11
N SER A 111 -19.60 -4.17 -6.63
CA SER A 111 -20.78 -3.69 -5.91
C SER A 111 -21.33 -4.80 -5.03
N ASP A 112 -21.76 -4.44 -3.83
CA ASP A 112 -22.44 -5.35 -2.91
C ASP A 112 -23.98 -5.30 -3.10
N GLU A 113 -24.48 -4.37 -3.92
CA GLU A 113 -25.92 -4.10 -4.09
C GLU A 113 -26.60 -5.08 -5.07
N SER A 114 -27.49 -5.93 -4.54
CA SER A 114 -28.20 -6.94 -5.33
C SER A 114 -29.14 -6.36 -6.40
N SER A 115 -29.69 -5.16 -6.16
CA SER A 115 -30.55 -4.42 -7.09
C SER A 115 -29.78 -4.02 -8.36
N LEU A 116 -28.56 -3.50 -8.19
CA LEU A 116 -27.65 -3.20 -9.30
C LEU A 116 -27.33 -4.48 -10.10
N HIS A 117 -27.15 -5.62 -9.42
CA HIS A 117 -26.88 -6.89 -10.12
C HIS A 117 -28.04 -7.31 -11.02
N LYS A 118 -29.30 -7.07 -10.60
CA LYS A 118 -30.47 -7.32 -11.45
C LYS A 118 -30.49 -6.41 -12.68
N GLN A 119 -30.19 -5.12 -12.50
CA GLN A 119 -30.14 -4.16 -13.62
C GLN A 119 -29.00 -4.49 -14.60
N LEU A 120 -27.84 -4.89 -14.10
CA LEU A 120 -26.69 -5.27 -14.94
C LEU A 120 -26.91 -6.54 -15.77
N LYS A 121 -27.93 -7.35 -15.46
CA LYS A 121 -28.32 -8.50 -16.29
C LYS A 121 -29.16 -8.09 -17.50
N LEU A 122 -29.68 -6.86 -17.54
CA LEU A 122 -30.43 -6.35 -18.68
C LEU A 122 -29.46 -6.05 -19.84
N HIS A 123 -29.78 -6.58 -21.03
CA HIS A 123 -28.95 -6.42 -22.23
C HIS A 123 -28.75 -4.93 -22.61
N GLU A 124 -29.80 -4.12 -22.45
CA GLU A 124 -29.76 -2.67 -22.72
C GLU A 124 -28.73 -1.97 -21.84
N THR A 125 -28.73 -2.27 -20.53
CA THR A 125 -27.78 -1.69 -19.58
C THR A 125 -26.34 -2.11 -19.88
N GLN A 126 -26.12 -3.38 -20.22
CA GLN A 126 -24.80 -3.89 -20.60
C GLN A 126 -24.27 -3.19 -21.85
N THR A 127 -25.12 -3.04 -22.87
CA THR A 127 -24.79 -2.39 -24.14
C THR A 127 -24.47 -0.91 -23.89
N ALA A 128 -25.29 -0.21 -23.12
CA ALA A 128 -25.04 1.19 -22.77
C ALA A 128 -23.71 1.40 -22.03
N ILE A 129 -23.32 0.49 -21.13
CA ILE A 129 -22.01 0.53 -20.45
C ILE A 129 -20.87 0.29 -21.43
N LEU A 130 -20.99 -0.71 -22.32
CA LEU A 130 -19.96 -1.02 -23.31
C LEU A 130 -19.77 0.13 -24.30
N ASP A 131 -20.87 0.66 -24.84
CA ASP A 131 -20.86 1.78 -25.77
C ASP A 131 -20.26 3.03 -25.13
N PHE A 132 -20.68 3.34 -23.89
CA PHE A 132 -20.12 4.44 -23.12
C PHE A 132 -18.60 4.29 -22.93
N ILE A 133 -18.16 3.09 -22.56
CA ILE A 133 -16.75 2.80 -22.39
C ILE A 133 -16.02 2.96 -23.73
N GLU A 134 -16.53 2.39 -24.83
CA GLU A 134 -15.90 2.48 -26.15
C GLU A 134 -15.79 3.94 -26.64
N GLN A 135 -16.84 4.75 -26.47
CA GLN A 135 -16.87 6.18 -26.80
C GLN A 135 -15.85 6.99 -25.98
N VAL A 136 -15.77 6.73 -24.68
CA VAL A 136 -14.89 7.48 -23.77
C VAL A 136 -13.43 7.02 -23.86
N PHE A 137 -13.16 5.80 -24.33
CA PHE A 137 -11.81 5.26 -24.47
C PHE A 137 -10.98 5.92 -25.59
N HIS A 138 -11.58 6.75 -26.45
CA HIS A 138 -10.85 7.56 -27.44
C HIS A 138 -9.94 8.60 -26.78
N TYR A 139 -10.24 9.02 -25.54
CA TYR A 139 -9.37 9.91 -24.78
C TYR A 139 -8.11 9.17 -24.29
N PRO A 140 -6.93 9.82 -24.37
CA PRO A 140 -5.67 9.16 -24.05
C PRO A 140 -5.53 8.97 -22.52
N CYS A 141 -6.06 7.85 -22.03
CA CYS A 141 -6.06 7.49 -20.62
C CYS A 141 -5.40 6.12 -20.39
N LYS A 142 -4.98 5.87 -19.14
CA LYS A 142 -4.51 4.57 -18.67
C LYS A 142 -5.67 3.67 -18.28
N SER A 143 -6.66 4.23 -17.59
CA SER A 143 -7.89 3.52 -17.22
C SER A 143 -9.02 4.51 -16.95
N ILE A 144 -10.25 4.02 -17.13
CA ILE A 144 -11.51 4.73 -16.84
C ILE A 144 -12.26 3.93 -15.79
N GLU A 145 -12.79 4.63 -14.79
CA GLU A 145 -13.60 4.05 -13.71
C GLU A 145 -14.89 4.85 -13.56
N ILE A 146 -16.03 4.19 -13.69
CA ILE A 146 -17.36 4.74 -13.39
C ILE A 146 -17.66 4.39 -11.94
N ILE A 147 -17.90 5.39 -11.10
CA ILE A 147 -18.04 5.22 -9.66
C ILE A 147 -19.34 5.88 -9.21
N ASN A 148 -20.12 5.18 -8.40
CA ASN A 148 -21.21 5.78 -7.62
C ASN A 148 -20.87 5.64 -6.14
N GLU A 149 -20.79 6.77 -5.44
CA GLU A 149 -20.51 6.80 -4.01
C GLU A 149 -21.10 8.08 -3.39
N ASN A 150 -21.74 7.96 -2.23
CA ASN A 150 -22.25 9.10 -1.46
C ASN A 150 -23.08 10.09 -2.30
N HIS A 151 -24.11 9.61 -3.00
CA HIS A 151 -24.97 10.41 -3.90
C HIS A 151 -24.22 11.12 -5.03
N THR A 152 -23.01 10.66 -5.37
CA THR A 152 -22.22 11.23 -6.46
C THR A 152 -21.91 10.14 -7.47
N PHE A 153 -22.32 10.35 -8.71
CA PHE A 153 -21.97 9.50 -9.84
C PHE A 153 -20.88 10.19 -10.64
N TYR A 154 -19.69 9.61 -10.67
CA TYR A 154 -18.54 10.26 -11.28
C TYR A 154 -17.71 9.30 -12.12
N LEU A 155 -17.08 9.88 -13.13
CA LEU A 155 -16.16 9.21 -14.01
C LEU A 155 -14.74 9.66 -13.68
N LYS A 156 -13.86 8.70 -13.40
CA LYS A 156 -12.46 8.93 -13.10
C LYS A 156 -11.59 8.42 -14.25
N PHE A 157 -10.87 9.34 -14.87
CA PHE A 157 -9.85 9.05 -15.88
C PHE A 157 -8.49 9.06 -15.21
N ASN A 158 -7.80 7.94 -15.19
CA ASN A 158 -6.39 7.91 -14.79
C ASN A 158 -5.53 8.20 -16.02
N LEU A 159 -4.77 9.29 -16.01
CA LEU A 159 -3.93 9.71 -17.15
C LEU A 159 -2.62 8.91 -17.18
N LYS A 160 -2.02 8.75 -18.37
CA LYS A 160 -0.64 8.24 -18.47
C LYS A 160 0.33 9.37 -18.07
N LYS A 161 1.45 9.02 -17.42
CA LYS A 161 2.49 10.00 -17.08
C LYS A 161 2.92 10.78 -18.34
N GLY A 162 3.04 12.10 -18.23
CA GLY A 162 3.43 12.98 -19.33
C GLY A 162 2.32 13.37 -20.30
N LEU A 163 1.08 12.87 -20.14
CA LEU A 163 -0.07 13.40 -20.85
C LEU A 163 -0.64 14.58 -20.08
N TYR A 164 -0.29 15.78 -20.54
CA TYR A 164 -0.85 17.01 -20.02
C TYR A 164 -2.25 17.26 -20.60
N PRO A 165 -3.17 17.86 -19.81
CA PRO A 165 -4.45 18.36 -20.30
C PRO A 165 -4.33 19.32 -21.48
N LYS A 166 -3.15 19.88 -21.75
CA LYS A 166 -2.90 20.82 -22.86
C LYS A 166 -3.30 20.32 -24.25
N LYS A 167 -3.44 19.01 -24.46
CA LYS A 167 -3.90 18.44 -25.75
C LYS A 167 -5.40 18.15 -25.79
N ILE A 168 -6.09 18.31 -24.67
CA ILE A 168 -7.52 18.02 -24.54
C ILE A 168 -8.19 19.36 -24.30
N ASP A 169 -9.05 19.77 -25.24
CA ASP A 169 -9.97 20.86 -24.99
C ASP A 169 -10.91 20.45 -23.85
N MET A 170 -10.69 21.03 -22.67
CA MET A 170 -11.38 20.63 -21.44
C MET A 170 -12.86 20.97 -21.50
N ASP A 171 -13.27 21.97 -22.27
CA ASP A 171 -14.66 22.37 -22.39
C ASP A 171 -15.44 21.38 -23.25
N ILE A 172 -14.87 21.04 -24.42
CA ILE A 172 -15.42 20.00 -25.31
C ILE A 172 -15.45 18.66 -24.57
N PHE A 173 -14.34 18.27 -23.93
CA PHE A 173 -14.25 17.03 -23.15
C PHE A 173 -15.31 16.98 -22.05
N THR A 174 -15.45 18.04 -21.26
CA THR A 174 -16.39 18.04 -20.14
C THR A 174 -17.83 18.01 -20.65
N GLN A 175 -18.16 18.73 -21.72
CA GLN A 175 -19.50 18.70 -22.31
C GLN A 175 -19.86 17.34 -22.87
N ASP A 176 -18.93 16.72 -23.60
CA ASP A 176 -19.07 15.39 -24.19
C ASP A 176 -19.20 14.31 -23.10
N VAL A 177 -18.30 14.28 -22.13
CA VAL A 177 -18.32 13.27 -21.06
C VAL A 177 -19.55 13.42 -20.17
N VAL A 178 -19.95 14.66 -19.84
CA VAL A 178 -21.13 14.89 -18.99
C VAL A 178 -22.41 14.39 -19.66
N SER A 179 -22.60 14.62 -20.97
CA SER A 179 -23.80 14.17 -21.69
C SER A 179 -23.91 12.64 -21.67
N HIS A 180 -22.81 11.95 -21.98
CA HIS A 180 -22.72 10.50 -21.95
C HIS A 180 -22.93 9.94 -20.52
N LEU A 181 -22.40 10.62 -19.50
CA LEU A 181 -22.55 10.20 -18.11
C LEU A 181 -24.00 10.33 -17.62
N PHE A 182 -24.70 11.40 -18.02
CA PHE A 182 -26.14 11.57 -17.74
C PHE A 182 -26.97 10.49 -18.43
N HIS A 183 -26.67 10.17 -19.69
CA HIS A 183 -27.36 9.11 -20.41
C HIS A 183 -27.15 7.76 -19.71
N LEU A 184 -25.91 7.42 -19.37
CA LEU A 184 -25.58 6.18 -18.65
C LEU A 184 -26.29 6.10 -17.29
N LYS A 185 -26.30 7.21 -16.52
CA LYS A 185 -27.01 7.30 -15.23
C LYS A 185 -28.50 6.98 -15.40
N LYS A 186 -29.13 7.48 -16.45
CA LYS A 186 -30.55 7.22 -16.75
C LYS A 186 -30.78 5.74 -17.08
N GLN A 187 -29.91 5.14 -17.89
CA GLN A 187 -29.98 3.72 -18.27
C GLN A 187 -29.76 2.77 -17.08
N LEU A 188 -28.96 3.18 -16.11
CA LEU A 188 -28.75 2.43 -14.87
C LEU A 188 -29.94 2.53 -13.90
N GLN A 189 -30.97 3.34 -14.19
CA GLN A 189 -32.18 3.49 -13.36
C GLN A 189 -31.86 3.63 -11.85
N LEU A 190 -30.83 4.42 -11.52
CA LEU A 190 -30.32 4.54 -10.15
C LEU A 190 -31.39 5.01 -9.15
N ASN A 191 -32.45 5.67 -9.62
CA ASN A 191 -33.55 6.18 -8.80
C ASN A 191 -34.34 5.07 -8.05
N ASN A 192 -34.30 3.83 -8.53
CA ASN A 192 -35.11 2.73 -8.00
C ASN A 192 -34.34 1.79 -7.06
N ILE A 193 -33.10 2.11 -6.73
CA ILE A 193 -32.30 1.29 -5.82
C ILE A 193 -32.60 1.73 -4.39
N GLU A 194 -33.47 0.99 -3.71
CA GLU A 194 -33.78 1.19 -2.29
C GLU A 194 -32.53 1.03 -1.43
N ASN A 195 -32.40 1.88 -0.42
CA ASN A 195 -31.29 1.89 0.51
C ASN A 195 -31.36 0.67 1.44
N HIS A 196 -30.61 -0.38 1.15
CA HIS A 196 -30.40 -1.45 2.13
C HIS A 196 -29.33 -1.06 3.16
N GLU A 197 -29.49 -1.54 4.40
CA GLU A 197 -28.69 -1.24 5.60
C GLU A 197 -27.18 -1.61 5.53
N GLU A 198 -26.62 -1.86 4.35
CA GLU A 198 -25.26 -2.38 4.18
C GLU A 198 -24.14 -1.40 4.56
N SER A 199 -24.46 -0.13 4.87
CA SER A 199 -23.48 0.88 5.33
C SER A 199 -22.71 0.46 6.60
N LYS A 200 -23.26 -0.44 7.42
CA LYS A 200 -22.58 -1.01 8.60
C LYS A 200 -21.32 -1.80 8.24
N ASN A 201 -21.21 -2.34 7.02
CA ASN A 201 -20.03 -3.09 6.58
C ASN A 201 -18.86 -2.18 6.19
N TYR A 202 -19.14 -0.94 5.73
CA TYR A 202 -18.09 0.02 5.37
C TYR A 202 -17.26 0.46 6.59
N GLN A 203 -17.91 0.70 7.73
CA GLN A 203 -17.23 1.07 8.98
C GLN A 203 -16.31 -0.05 9.49
N LYS A 204 -16.74 -1.32 9.40
CA LYS A 204 -15.89 -2.49 9.73
C LYS A 204 -14.65 -2.57 8.84
N PHE A 205 -14.72 -2.06 7.62
CA PHE A 205 -13.57 -2.04 6.73
C PHE A 205 -12.57 -0.93 7.08
N GLN A 206 -13.05 0.25 7.48
CA GLN A 206 -12.18 1.34 7.93
C GLN A 206 -11.34 0.96 9.15
N SER A 207 -11.91 0.24 10.12
CA SER A 207 -11.17 -0.24 11.28
C SER A 207 -10.07 -1.24 10.90
N LEU A 208 -10.32 -2.09 9.90
CA LEU A 208 -9.29 -2.98 9.34
C LEU A 208 -8.13 -2.18 8.76
N ARG A 209 -8.41 -1.11 7.98
CA ARG A 209 -7.37 -0.22 7.42
C ARG A 209 -6.49 0.34 8.53
N PHE A 210 -7.12 0.84 9.59
CA PHE A 210 -6.42 1.41 10.74
C PHE A 210 -5.51 0.39 11.41
N TRP A 211 -6.00 -0.83 11.67
CA TRP A 211 -5.21 -1.91 12.28
C TRP A 211 -3.98 -2.30 11.48
N ILE A 212 -4.11 -2.38 10.15
CA ILE A 212 -2.99 -2.72 9.27
C ILE A 212 -1.91 -1.64 9.32
N TRP A 213 -2.30 -0.36 9.21
CA TRP A 213 -1.36 0.75 9.33
C TRP A 213 -0.71 0.82 10.70
N PHE A 214 -1.48 0.63 11.76
CA PHE A 214 -0.94 0.56 13.12
C PHE A 214 0.09 -0.56 13.26
N SER A 215 -0.20 -1.76 12.72
CA SER A 215 0.75 -2.87 12.72
C SER A 215 2.03 -2.56 11.96
N ALA A 216 1.94 -1.88 10.82
CA ALA A 216 3.09 -1.51 10.00
C ALA A 216 3.98 -0.48 10.71
N ILE A 217 3.38 0.55 11.33
CA ILE A 217 4.10 1.56 12.12
C ILE A 217 4.76 0.92 13.34
N PHE A 218 4.03 0.06 14.03
CA PHE A 218 4.56 -0.66 15.19
C PHE A 218 5.76 -1.54 14.78
N SER A 219 5.62 -2.31 13.71
CA SER A 219 6.68 -3.17 13.17
C SER A 219 7.90 -2.37 12.72
N PHE A 220 7.68 -1.24 12.06
CA PHE A 220 8.76 -0.34 11.65
C PHE A 220 9.49 0.28 12.85
N THR A 221 8.74 0.70 13.88
CA THR A 221 9.32 1.23 15.12
C THR A 221 10.15 0.16 15.84
N LEU A 222 9.64 -1.07 15.88
CA LEU A 222 10.34 -2.23 16.44
C LEU A 222 11.63 -2.55 15.66
N ALA A 223 11.56 -2.52 14.33
CA ALA A 223 12.72 -2.71 13.46
C ALA A 223 13.76 -1.60 13.66
N LEU A 224 13.35 -0.34 13.76
CA LEU A 224 14.25 0.77 14.07
C LEU A 224 14.92 0.57 15.44
N LEU A 225 14.16 0.23 16.48
CA LEU A 225 14.74 -0.08 17.80
C LEU A 225 15.81 -1.18 17.72
N LEU A 226 15.63 -2.17 16.84
CA LEU A 226 16.64 -3.19 16.59
C LEU A 226 17.87 -2.72 15.83
N PHE A 227 17.70 -1.89 14.80
CA PHE A 227 18.84 -1.36 14.05
C PHE A 227 19.67 -0.37 14.89
N TYR A 228 19.06 0.25 15.89
CA TYR A 228 19.71 1.20 16.79
C TYR A 228 20.18 0.60 18.13
N SER A 229 19.72 -0.59 18.51
CA SER A 229 20.27 -1.29 19.68
C SER A 229 21.64 -1.84 19.34
N VAL A 230 22.67 -1.21 19.93
CA VAL A 230 24.09 -1.55 19.71
C VAL A 230 24.40 -2.96 20.18
N TYR A 231 23.72 -3.42 21.23
CA TYR A 231 23.84 -4.78 21.77
C TYR A 231 22.48 -5.32 22.19
N PRO A 232 22.24 -6.63 22.03
CA PRO A 232 23.05 -7.57 21.24
C PRO A 232 22.90 -7.36 19.73
N PHE A 233 23.96 -7.59 18.94
CA PHE A 233 23.89 -7.60 17.47
C PHE A 233 24.18 -9.00 16.91
N VAL A 234 23.58 -9.31 15.77
CA VAL A 234 23.67 -10.61 15.09
C VAL A 234 24.78 -10.57 14.05
N ILE A 235 25.62 -11.60 14.00
CA ILE A 235 26.69 -11.77 13.00
C ILE A 235 26.10 -12.37 11.72
N ASP A 236 25.29 -13.42 11.85
CA ASP A 236 24.75 -14.19 10.72
C ASP A 236 23.45 -13.57 10.17
N GLU A 237 23.49 -12.31 9.69
CA GLU A 237 22.33 -11.57 9.19
C GLU A 237 21.56 -12.33 8.09
N GLY A 238 22.27 -13.06 7.22
CA GLY A 238 21.66 -13.86 6.16
C GLY A 238 20.78 -15.00 6.69
N LYS A 239 21.23 -15.71 7.73
CA LYS A 239 20.42 -16.77 8.37
C LYS A 239 19.18 -16.18 9.04
N LEU A 240 19.34 -15.07 9.75
CA LEU A 240 18.24 -14.36 10.38
C LEU A 240 17.20 -13.93 9.33
N PHE A 241 17.65 -13.35 8.21
CA PHE A 241 16.79 -12.97 7.09
C PHE A 241 16.01 -14.17 6.53
N LEU A 242 16.69 -15.28 6.24
CA LEU A 242 16.08 -16.48 5.69
C LEU A 242 15.03 -17.09 6.62
N TYR A 243 15.33 -17.24 7.91
CA TYR A 243 14.35 -17.76 8.88
C TYR A 243 13.13 -16.83 9.01
N SER A 244 13.37 -15.52 9.01
CA SER A 244 12.29 -14.52 9.07
C SER A 244 11.41 -14.58 7.83
N LEU A 245 12.01 -14.74 6.65
CA LEU A 245 11.30 -14.88 5.39
C LEU A 245 10.43 -16.15 5.40
N TYR A 246 11.00 -17.29 5.79
CA TYR A 246 10.30 -18.57 5.88
C TYR A 246 9.09 -18.49 6.84
N MET A 247 9.31 -18.00 8.06
CA MET A 247 8.23 -17.86 9.04
C MET A 247 7.17 -16.84 8.59
N SER A 248 7.59 -15.74 7.95
CA SER A 248 6.65 -14.75 7.42
C SER A 248 5.79 -15.32 6.30
N LEU A 249 6.34 -16.23 5.48
CA LEU A 249 5.60 -16.92 4.42
C LEU A 249 4.58 -17.91 4.99
N LEU A 250 4.90 -18.59 6.09
CA LEU A 250 3.92 -19.44 6.80
C LEU A 250 2.77 -18.61 7.39
N VAL A 251 3.08 -17.51 8.08
CA VAL A 251 2.07 -16.58 8.60
C VAL A 251 1.26 -15.95 7.46
N ALA A 252 1.91 -15.65 6.34
CA ALA A 252 1.28 -15.15 5.13
C ALA A 252 0.31 -16.14 4.53
N LEU A 253 0.67 -17.42 4.40
CA LEU A 253 -0.20 -18.46 3.87
C LEU A 253 -1.43 -18.66 4.76
N TYR A 254 -1.23 -18.69 6.07
CA TYR A 254 -2.32 -18.78 7.04
C TYR A 254 -3.26 -17.56 6.95
N GLY A 255 -2.68 -16.36 6.99
CA GLY A 255 -3.42 -15.11 6.83
C GLY A 255 -4.15 -15.04 5.48
N PHE A 256 -3.49 -15.46 4.40
CA PHE A 256 -4.05 -15.52 3.06
C PHE A 256 -5.26 -16.44 3.04
N GLY A 257 -5.20 -17.65 3.60
CA GLY A 257 -6.35 -18.56 3.67
C GLY A 257 -7.55 -17.93 4.39
N TYR A 258 -7.32 -17.26 5.53
CA TYR A 258 -8.36 -16.56 6.27
C TYR A 258 -8.95 -15.37 5.47
N PHE A 259 -8.08 -14.50 4.93
CA PHE A 259 -8.49 -13.37 4.10
C PHE A 259 -9.22 -13.82 2.85
N PHE A 260 -8.74 -14.87 2.22
CA PHE A 260 -9.30 -15.44 1.01
C PHE A 260 -10.73 -15.93 1.24
N LYS A 261 -10.95 -16.73 2.30
CA LYS A 261 -12.29 -17.20 2.67
C LYS A 261 -13.27 -16.05 2.87
N LYS A 262 -12.86 -14.98 3.55
CA LYS A 262 -13.71 -13.81 3.85
C LYS A 262 -13.89 -12.86 2.66
N SER A 263 -12.88 -12.73 1.81
CA SER A 263 -12.90 -11.83 0.64
C SER A 263 -13.70 -12.39 -0.54
N ARG A 264 -13.91 -13.72 -0.60
CA ARG A 264 -14.73 -14.35 -1.65
C ARG A 264 -16.20 -13.89 -1.62
N GLU A 265 -16.66 -13.37 -0.49
CA GLU A 265 -18.03 -12.88 -0.32
C GLU A 265 -18.30 -11.54 -1.03
N SER A 266 -17.27 -10.73 -1.31
CA SER A 266 -17.43 -9.42 -1.95
C SER A 266 -16.19 -9.02 -2.74
N SER A 267 -16.38 -8.70 -4.02
CA SER A 267 -15.31 -8.27 -4.92
C SER A 267 -14.69 -6.93 -4.49
N LEU A 268 -15.49 -6.03 -3.89
CA LEU A 268 -15.00 -4.80 -3.26
C LEU A 268 -14.04 -5.12 -2.13
N ARG A 269 -14.43 -6.03 -1.22
CA ARG A 269 -13.58 -6.45 -0.10
C ARG A 269 -12.27 -7.05 -0.61
N PHE A 270 -12.30 -7.87 -1.65
CA PHE A 270 -11.08 -8.43 -2.23
C PHE A 270 -10.10 -7.37 -2.76
N SER A 271 -10.58 -6.41 -3.55
CA SER A 271 -9.74 -5.34 -4.13
C SER A 271 -9.08 -4.48 -3.05
N VAL A 272 -9.80 -4.25 -1.95
CA VAL A 272 -9.26 -3.49 -0.82
C VAL A 272 -8.32 -4.36 0.02
N SER A 273 -8.69 -5.60 0.33
CA SER A 273 -7.88 -6.54 1.12
C SER A 273 -6.55 -6.91 0.46
N SER A 274 -6.51 -7.08 -0.86
CA SER A 274 -5.28 -7.45 -1.58
C SER A 274 -4.18 -6.40 -1.43
N ARG A 275 -4.53 -5.10 -1.43
CA ARG A 275 -3.59 -3.99 -1.18
C ARG A 275 -3.03 -4.03 0.24
N TYR A 276 -3.87 -4.39 1.20
CA TYR A 276 -3.47 -4.51 2.59
C TYR A 276 -2.65 -5.75 2.90
N PHE A 277 -2.89 -6.83 2.18
CA PHE A 277 -2.14 -8.07 2.34
C PHE A 277 -0.64 -7.84 2.10
N LEU A 278 -0.26 -7.06 1.09
CA LEU A 278 1.14 -6.67 0.85
C LEU A 278 1.76 -5.93 2.05
N GLY A 279 1.03 -4.98 2.64
CA GLY A 279 1.48 -4.28 3.85
C GLY A 279 1.63 -5.23 5.04
N PHE A 280 0.68 -6.17 5.20
CA PHE A 280 0.74 -7.21 6.22
C PHE A 280 1.95 -8.14 6.05
N LEU A 281 2.27 -8.58 4.83
CA LEU A 281 3.45 -9.41 4.54
C LEU A 281 4.75 -8.74 4.97
N PHE A 282 4.90 -7.46 4.61
CA PHE A 282 6.10 -6.71 4.96
C PHE A 282 6.19 -6.48 6.48
N SER A 283 5.07 -6.14 7.11
CA SER A 283 4.97 -5.92 8.55
C SER A 283 5.26 -7.20 9.36
N SER A 284 4.72 -8.34 8.92
CA SER A 284 4.94 -9.63 9.58
C SER A 284 6.39 -10.07 9.44
N PHE A 285 7.01 -9.87 8.28
CA PHE A 285 8.43 -10.14 8.07
C PHE A 285 9.31 -9.34 9.04
N LEU A 286 9.10 -8.01 9.15
CA LEU A 286 9.88 -7.18 10.08
C LEU A 286 9.67 -7.58 11.55
N THR A 287 8.43 -7.86 11.93
CA THR A 287 8.10 -8.30 13.29
C THR A 287 8.76 -9.64 13.62
N LEU A 288 8.70 -10.59 12.69
CA LEU A 288 9.30 -11.91 12.87
C LEU A 288 10.82 -11.84 12.88
N MET A 289 11.44 -10.96 12.10
CA MET A 289 12.89 -10.72 12.18
C MET A 289 13.31 -10.27 13.57
N VAL A 290 12.50 -9.40 14.19
CA VAL A 290 12.77 -8.95 15.55
C VAL A 290 12.54 -10.07 16.57
N LEU A 291 11.43 -10.77 16.44
CA LEU A 291 11.04 -11.83 17.35
C LEU A 291 12.04 -13.00 17.31
N ILE A 292 12.46 -13.43 16.11
CA ILE A 292 13.46 -14.49 15.94
C ILE A 292 14.79 -14.06 16.54
N LYS A 293 15.24 -12.81 16.34
CA LYS A 293 16.45 -12.29 17.00
C LYS A 293 16.30 -12.37 18.53
N ALA A 294 15.19 -11.90 19.08
CA ALA A 294 14.96 -11.87 20.52
C ALA A 294 14.91 -13.29 21.11
N ILE A 295 14.17 -14.21 20.49
CA ILE A 295 14.09 -15.61 20.90
C ILE A 295 15.45 -16.29 20.77
N ASN A 296 16.18 -16.05 19.67
CA ASN A 296 17.51 -16.61 19.47
C ASN A 296 18.49 -16.23 20.58
N VAL A 297 18.39 -15.01 21.09
CA VAL A 297 19.20 -14.51 22.22
C VAL A 297 18.68 -15.05 23.55
N TYR A 298 17.37 -14.99 23.75
CA TYR A 298 16.74 -15.32 25.03
C TYR A 298 16.84 -16.82 25.37
N LEU A 299 16.69 -17.69 24.37
CA LEU A 299 16.80 -19.13 24.53
C LEU A 299 18.24 -19.65 24.41
N ASP A 300 19.22 -18.77 24.21
CA ASP A 300 20.62 -19.19 24.12
C ASP A 300 21.18 -19.51 25.51
N THR A 301 21.33 -20.80 25.79
CA THR A 301 21.93 -21.31 27.03
C THR A 301 23.42 -21.65 26.86
N ASN A 302 23.97 -21.47 25.66
CA ASN A 302 25.36 -21.83 25.38
C ASN A 302 26.33 -20.86 26.07
N GLN A 303 27.51 -21.37 26.43
CA GLN A 303 28.58 -20.52 26.97
C GLN A 303 29.16 -19.64 25.86
N ALA A 304 29.37 -18.36 26.18
CA ALA A 304 29.97 -17.41 25.24
C ALA A 304 31.41 -17.81 24.91
N LYS A 305 31.72 -17.89 23.61
CA LYS A 305 33.09 -17.99 23.12
C LYS A 305 33.73 -16.60 23.13
N ILE A 306 34.84 -16.45 23.83
CA ILE A 306 35.63 -15.21 23.79
C ILE A 306 36.53 -15.27 22.56
N ILE A 307 36.30 -14.35 21.63
CA ILE A 307 37.14 -14.17 20.45
C ILE A 307 37.96 -12.91 20.68
N VAL A 308 39.29 -13.09 20.64
CA VAL A 308 40.26 -12.00 20.66
C VAL A 308 40.66 -11.73 19.23
N ALA A 309 40.52 -10.48 18.79
CA ALA A 309 40.86 -10.07 17.44
C ALA A 309 41.64 -8.77 17.44
N VAL A 310 42.59 -8.67 16.52
CA VAL A 310 43.35 -7.44 16.27
C VAL A 310 42.57 -6.60 15.27
N VAL A 311 42.41 -5.32 15.60
CA VAL A 311 41.61 -4.41 14.81
C VAL A 311 42.37 -3.96 13.58
N ASP A 312 41.74 -4.16 12.43
CA ASP A 312 42.05 -3.44 11.20
C ASP A 312 40.85 -2.57 10.76
N LYS A 313 41.13 -1.41 10.17
CA LYS A 313 40.14 -0.40 9.78
C LYS A 313 40.13 -0.23 8.27
N LYS A 314 38.96 -0.38 7.66
CA LYS A 314 38.77 -0.09 6.24
C LYS A 314 37.76 1.04 6.07
N GLU A 315 38.24 2.24 5.71
CA GLU A 315 37.35 3.33 5.32
C GLU A 315 36.67 2.99 3.99
N LYS A 316 35.35 2.79 4.02
CA LYS A 316 34.55 2.83 2.79
C LYS A 316 34.16 4.29 2.53
N ARG A 317 34.78 4.92 1.52
CA ARG A 317 34.48 6.28 1.03
C ARG A 317 33.01 6.52 0.58
N ALA A 318 32.15 5.50 0.57
CA ALA A 318 30.83 5.57 -0.06
C ALA A 318 29.62 5.68 0.91
N ASP A 319 29.77 5.44 2.22
CA ASP A 319 28.66 5.59 3.18
C ASP A 319 29.17 6.04 4.57
N PRO A 320 29.10 7.35 4.90
CA PRO A 320 29.69 7.93 6.11
C PRO A 320 29.00 7.46 7.42
N SER A 321 27.93 6.66 7.33
CA SER A 321 27.13 6.22 8.47
C SER A 321 27.47 4.83 9.01
N ARG A 322 28.33 4.05 8.32
CA ARG A 322 28.58 2.64 8.66
C ARG A 322 30.06 2.38 8.91
N TYR A 323 30.39 2.05 10.15
CA TYR A 323 31.74 1.74 10.59
C TYR A 323 31.90 0.23 10.78
N TYR A 324 33.00 -0.32 10.25
CA TYR A 324 33.29 -1.74 10.29
C TYR A 324 34.70 -1.98 10.80
N LEU A 325 34.86 -2.92 11.73
CA LEU A 325 36.15 -3.46 12.11
C LEU A 325 36.37 -4.77 11.37
N LEU A 326 37.56 -4.94 10.82
CA LEU A 326 38.03 -6.22 10.33
C LEU A 326 38.75 -6.90 11.47
N LEU A 327 38.25 -8.06 11.85
CA LEU A 327 38.73 -8.82 12.99
C LEU A 327 39.45 -10.04 12.47
N ALA A 328 40.77 -10.00 12.49
CA ALA A 328 41.59 -11.16 12.25
C ALA A 328 41.59 -12.01 13.52
N SER A 329 40.91 -13.16 13.49
CA SER A 329 40.97 -14.10 14.60
C SER A 329 42.29 -14.86 14.55
N THR A 330 42.98 -14.99 15.68
CA THR A 330 44.22 -15.77 15.78
C THR A 330 44.00 -17.28 15.64
N LYS A 331 42.75 -17.76 15.74
CA LYS A 331 42.42 -19.20 15.69
C LYS A 331 41.65 -19.62 14.43
N LEU A 332 41.01 -18.68 13.76
CA LEU A 332 40.22 -18.91 12.56
C LEU A 332 40.84 -17.97 11.52
N ASN A 333 41.46 -18.50 10.47
CA ASN A 333 42.08 -17.72 9.38
C ASN A 333 41.05 -16.87 8.58
N ASP A 334 39.86 -16.65 9.14
CA ASP A 334 38.80 -15.85 8.59
C ASP A 334 38.86 -14.43 9.16
N ILE A 335 38.91 -13.45 8.26
CA ILE A 335 38.73 -12.04 8.59
C ILE A 335 37.22 -11.80 8.71
N GLU A 336 36.71 -11.70 9.93
CA GLU A 336 35.31 -11.36 10.15
C GLU A 336 35.10 -9.85 10.12
N LYS A 337 34.12 -9.40 9.34
CA LYS A 337 33.74 -7.99 9.26
C LYS A 337 32.62 -7.70 10.24
N VAL A 338 32.92 -6.96 11.30
CA VAL A 338 31.95 -6.63 12.35
C VAL A 338 31.55 -5.17 12.28
N ARG A 339 30.23 -4.91 12.27
CA ARG A 339 29.68 -3.55 12.32
C ARG A 339 29.75 -3.03 13.75
N VAL A 340 30.29 -1.83 13.94
CA VAL A 340 30.40 -1.18 15.26
C VAL A 340 29.81 0.23 15.24
N HIS A 341 29.55 0.79 16.42
CA HIS A 341 29.12 2.17 16.54
C HIS A 341 30.27 3.14 16.20
N SER A 342 29.93 4.33 15.65
CA SER A 342 30.92 5.36 15.25
C SER A 342 31.86 5.75 16.39
N LYS A 343 31.31 6.02 17.58
CA LYS A 343 32.09 6.31 18.78
C LYS A 343 33.13 5.23 19.08
N PHE A 344 32.70 3.96 19.12
CA PHE A 344 33.61 2.84 19.37
C PHE A 344 34.67 2.70 18.27
N TYR A 345 34.28 2.87 17.00
CA TYR A 345 35.22 2.86 15.89
C TYR A 345 36.28 3.96 16.02
N ASN A 346 35.88 5.19 16.37
CA ASN A 346 36.78 6.33 16.52
C ASN A 346 37.71 6.17 17.73
N ASP A 347 37.22 5.59 18.82
CA ASP A 347 37.99 5.34 20.05
C ASP A 347 39.00 4.18 19.89
N THR A 348 38.80 3.32 18.87
CA THR A 348 39.66 2.17 18.58
C THR A 348 40.77 2.57 17.61
N LYS A 349 42.01 2.16 17.83
CA LYS A 349 43.16 2.31 16.91
C LYS A 349 43.44 1.00 16.18
N ILE A 350 44.04 1.09 14.98
CA ILE A 350 44.53 -0.10 14.27
C ILE A 350 45.58 -0.78 15.16
N GLY A 351 45.50 -2.10 15.30
CA GLY A 351 46.35 -2.88 16.19
C GLY A 351 45.82 -3.05 17.62
N ASP A 352 44.74 -2.33 18.00
CA ASP A 352 44.08 -2.58 19.28
C ASP A 352 43.56 -4.02 19.35
N ILE A 353 43.66 -4.63 20.53
CA ILE A 353 43.10 -5.95 20.80
C ILE A 353 41.67 -5.74 21.29
N ILE A 354 40.71 -6.43 20.68
CA ILE A 354 39.32 -6.42 21.10
C ILE A 354 38.92 -7.82 21.53
N GLN A 355 38.22 -7.90 22.66
CA GLN A 355 37.57 -9.10 23.16
C GLN A 355 36.07 -9.05 22.88
N MET A 356 35.58 -9.99 22.09
CA MET A 356 34.16 -10.17 21.81
C MET A 356 33.63 -11.41 22.51
N LYS A 357 32.48 -11.28 23.18
CA LYS A 357 31.72 -12.43 23.69
C LYS A 357 30.70 -12.86 22.65
N VAL A 358 31.08 -13.86 21.85
CA VAL A 358 30.26 -14.41 20.77
C VAL A 358 29.51 -15.62 21.26
N HIS A 359 28.22 -15.65 21.01
CA HIS A 359 27.35 -16.77 21.31
C HIS A 359 26.84 -17.41 20.03
N ASN A 360 26.54 -18.71 20.08
CA ASN A 360 26.07 -19.45 18.91
C ASN A 360 24.61 -19.15 18.56
N GLY A 361 23.80 -18.70 19.52
CA GLY A 361 22.36 -18.52 19.37
C GLY A 361 21.58 -19.84 19.44
N ALA A 362 20.36 -19.78 19.95
CA ALA A 362 19.48 -20.95 20.02
C ALA A 362 19.16 -21.58 18.65
N PHE A 363 19.16 -20.77 17.58
CA PHE A 363 18.91 -21.23 16.21
C PHE A 363 20.18 -21.36 15.36
N GLY A 364 21.36 -21.37 16.00
CA GLY A 364 22.65 -21.34 15.30
C GLY A 364 22.89 -20.04 14.51
N ILE A 365 22.24 -18.95 14.95
CA ILE A 365 22.44 -17.59 14.47
C ILE A 365 23.35 -16.89 15.48
N ARG A 366 24.62 -16.70 15.11
CA ARG A 366 25.61 -16.15 16.04
C ARG A 366 25.30 -14.70 16.39
N TRP A 367 25.52 -14.32 17.65
CA TRP A 367 25.30 -12.96 18.14
C TRP A 367 26.36 -12.55 19.15
N VAL A 368 26.59 -11.25 19.28
CA VAL A 368 27.58 -10.66 20.19
C VAL A 368 26.87 -9.97 21.34
N SER A 369 27.20 -10.38 22.57
CA SER A 369 26.63 -9.80 23.79
C SER A 369 27.37 -8.56 24.25
N ASN A 370 28.70 -8.54 24.09
CA ASN A 370 29.56 -7.44 24.52
C ASN A 370 30.85 -7.42 23.70
N VAL A 371 31.38 -6.22 23.48
CA VAL A 371 32.69 -5.95 22.87
C VAL A 371 33.46 -5.08 23.85
N ARG A 372 34.60 -5.58 24.33
CA ARG A 372 35.50 -4.87 25.24
C ARG A 372 36.85 -4.66 24.55
N LYS A 373 37.46 -3.51 24.82
CA LYS A 373 38.86 -3.23 24.48
C LYS A 373 39.75 -3.75 25.59
#